data_AF-A0A4Q5WHF5-F1
#
_entry.id   AF-A0A4Q5WHF5-F1
#
_cell.length_a   1.000
_cell.length_b   1.000
_cell.length_c   1.000
_cell.angle_alpha   90.00
_cell.angle_beta   90.00
_cell.angle_gamma   90.00
#
_symmetry.space_group_name_H-M   'P 1'
#
loop_
_entity.id
_entity.type
_entity.pdbx_description
1 polymer ?
#
loop_
_entity_poly.entity_id
_entity_poly.type
_entity_poly.pdbx_seq_one_letter_code
_entity_poly.pdbx_strand_id
1 'polypeptide(L)' 'AIVEGPNFEFATETREELYYNKDRLLENGDRWEREIARNLELDARYR' A
#
# COMPACT_ATOMS: atom_id res chain seq x y z
N ALA A 1 10.26 5.64 -1.23
CA ALA A 1 9.24 5.98 -2.25
C ALA A 1 7.86 5.64 -1.68
N ILE A 2 6.77 6.08 -2.31
CA ILE A 2 5.40 5.79 -1.88
C ILE A 2 4.55 5.45 -3.10
N VAL A 3 3.60 4.54 -2.93
CA VAL A 3 2.60 4.16 -3.94
C VAL A 3 1.28 3.83 -3.23
N GLU A 4 0.16 3.93 -3.95
CA GLU A 4 -1.13 3.43 -3.48
C GLU A 4 -1.24 1.93 -3.82
N GLY A 5 -1.36 1.10 -2.78
CA GLY A 5 -1.47 -0.35 -2.93
C GLY A 5 -2.88 -0.81 -3.32
N PRO A 6 -3.07 -2.10 -3.65
CA PRO A 6 -4.36 -2.64 -4.08
C PRO A 6 -5.38 -2.81 -2.93
N ASN A 7 -4.93 -2.71 -1.66
CA ASN A 7 -5.78 -3.00 -0.51
C ASN A 7 -6.80 -1.87 -0.23
N PHE A 8 -8.08 -2.19 -0.37
CA PHE A 8 -9.21 -1.32 -0.02
C PHE A 8 -9.92 -1.74 1.27
N GLU A 9 -9.65 -2.94 1.79
CA GLU A 9 -10.22 -3.46 3.03
C GLU A 9 -9.30 -3.15 4.21
N PHE A 10 -9.41 -1.92 4.72
CA PHE A 10 -8.61 -1.45 5.86
C PHE A 10 -9.45 -0.70 6.91
N ALA A 11 -10.76 -0.94 6.96
CA ALA A 11 -11.62 -0.35 7.98
C ALA A 11 -11.15 -0.77 9.39
N THR A 12 -11.12 0.19 10.31
CA THR A 12 -10.69 0.01 11.70
C THR A 12 -11.77 0.50 12.66
N GLU A 13 -11.66 0.09 13.92
CA GLU A 13 -12.65 0.43 14.96
C GLU A 13 -12.42 1.84 15.51
N THR A 14 -11.17 2.31 15.50
CA THR A 14 -10.77 3.64 15.99
C THR A 14 -10.12 4.46 14.89
N ARG A 15 -10.17 5.79 15.05
CA ARG A 15 -9.56 6.73 14.10
C ARG A 15 -8.04 6.71 14.19
N GLU A 16 -7.51 6.49 15.38
CA GLU A 16 -6.08 6.46 15.67
C GLU A 16 -5.37 5.35 14.90
N GLU A 17 -6.03 4.23 14.64
CA GLU A 17 -5.51 3.14 13.80
C GLU A 17 -5.31 3.55 12.34
N LEU A 18 -6.01 4.57 11.84
CA LEU A 18 -5.83 5.10 10.48
C LEU A 18 -4.59 6.01 10.36
N TYR A 19 -3.97 6.40 11.48
CA TYR A 19 -2.76 7.21 11.48
C TYR A 19 -1.51 6.35 11.39
N TYR A 20 -1.12 6.02 10.16
CA TYR A 20 0.06 5.21 9.91
C TYR A 20 1.36 6.00 10.10
N ASN A 21 2.28 5.38 10.85
CA ASN A 21 3.67 5.79 10.92
C ASN A 21 4.48 5.15 9.78
N LYS A 22 5.77 5.51 9.69
CA LYS A 22 6.66 4.99 8.65
C LYS A 22 6.79 3.47 8.71
N ASP A 23 6.92 2.90 9.89
CA ASP A 23 7.10 1.45 10.06
C ASP A 23 5.88 0.70 9.54
N ARG A 24 4.67 1.20 9.85
CA ARG A 24 3.43 0.63 9.35
C ARG A 24 3.31 0.70 7.83
N LEU A 25 3.75 1.80 7.22
CA LEU A 25 3.77 1.94 5.76
C LEU A 25 4.76 0.98 5.10
N LEU A 26 5.92 0.76 5.72
CA LEU A 26 6.92 -0.21 5.25
C LEU A 26 6.40 -1.64 5.35
N GLU A 27 5.79 -2.02 6.48
CA GLU A 27 5.14 -3.33 6.64
C GLU A 27 4.05 -3.58 5.60
N ASN A 28 3.25 -2.56 5.29
CA ASN A 28 2.24 -2.64 4.23
C ASN A 28 2.89 -2.84 2.86
N GLY A 29 4.01 -2.15 2.59
CA GLY A 29 4.81 -2.34 1.38
C GLY A 29 5.28 -3.78 1.25
N ASP A 30 5.95 -4.31 2.28
CA ASP A 30 6.48 -5.68 2.29
C ASP A 30 5.36 -6.71 2.10
N ARG A 31 4.18 -6.48 2.69
CA ARG A 31 3.01 -7.36 2.56
C ARG A 31 2.49 -7.42 1.12
N TRP A 32 2.46 -6.30 0.42
CA TRP A 32 1.81 -6.16 -0.90
C TRP A 32 2.80 -6.06 -2.07
N GLU A 33 4.11 -6.17 -1.81
CA GLU A 33 5.19 -5.93 -2.78
C GLU A 33 4.98 -6.67 -4.11
N ARG A 34 4.58 -7.95 -4.08
CA ARG A 34 4.38 -8.73 -5.30
C ARG A 34 3.27 -8.17 -6.20
N GLU A 35 2.16 -7.73 -5.61
CA GLU A 35 1.02 -7.21 -6.35
C GLU A 35 1.26 -5.78 -6.79
N ILE A 36 1.88 -4.97 -5.93
CA ILE A 36 2.35 -3.62 -6.26
C ILE A 36 3.29 -3.69 -7.46
N ALA A 37 4.33 -4.54 -7.43
CA ALA A 37 5.28 -4.67 -8.52
C ALA A 37 4.60 -5.06 -9.84
N ARG A 38 3.66 -6.01 -9.80
CA ARG A 38 2.88 -6.41 -10.99
C ARG A 38 2.05 -5.26 -11.54
N ASN A 39 1.35 -4.52 -10.68
CA ASN A 39 0.52 -3.39 -11.10
C ASN A 39 1.38 -2.26 -11.68
N LEU A 40 2.56 -2.00 -11.10
CA LEU A 40 3.53 -1.05 -11.62
C LEU A 40 4.02 -1.45 -13.01
N GLU A 41 4.34 -2.72 -13.23
CA GLU A 41 4.79 -3.23 -14.53
C GLU A 41 3.71 -3.06 -15.62
N LEU A 42 2.46 -3.41 -15.29
CA LEU A 42 1.33 -3.27 -16.22
C LEU A 42 1.03 -1.81 -16.57
N ASP A 43 1.19 -0.92 -15.60
CA ASP A 43 0.89 0.51 -15.76
C ASP A 43 2.08 1.33 -16.26
N ALA A 44 3.29 0.76 -16.31
CA ALA A 44 4.53 1.46 -16.68
C ALA A 44 4.47 2.14 -18.06
N ARG A 45 3.61 1.66 -18.98
CA ARG A 45 3.42 2.26 -20.31
C ARG A 45 2.60 3.56 -20.29
N TYR A 46 1.78 3.75 -19.24
CA TYR A 46 0.82 4.86 -19.14
C TYR A 46 1.22 5.91 -18.08
N ARG A 47 2.39 5.73 -17.46
CA ARG A 47 2.97 6.64 -16.46
C ARG A 47 4.10 7.50 -17.03
#